data_AF-A0AAU6INN1-F1
#
_entry.id   AF-A0AAU6INN1-F1
#
_cell.length_a   1.000
_cell.length_b   1.000
_cell.length_c   1.000
_cell.angle_alpha   90.00
_cell.angle_beta   90.00
_cell.angle_gamma   90.00
#
_symmetry.space_group_name_H-M   'P 1'
#
loop_
_entity.id
_entity.type
_entity.pdbx_description
1 polymer ?
#
loop_
_entity_poly.entity_id
_entity_poly.type
_entity_poly.pdbx_seq_one_letter_code
_entity_poly.pdbx_strand_id
1 'polypeptide(L)'
;MTDPLRTPHPTTARLRPFADNSARWDAERSRALQMGRIAYDTGSSTAVDEPYLVHERTGWGWLSWTVPADGSMPERPHQIGVLPPSATGADRLAARWLARRPAGRMALHATSPGSLRHFAVVVAVIGCFAAFDAIARGVPLGIAVPVALLAPLLADHLPDRLDMRARRRVRVAHGAAATGYLQRLTVLHTGLLQAAAGSERYELRRSAEIGQQLLWDAAGLLQTQDTRSASPQLIACERLMLQLADQVAQIIERAATPDGTADADRAHVPGRPLGPYPPRARPTTPQNAYSTSPLKGPLLMAQTEPSPAAHTPDVYMLFAHEPYYPGPGTQEINTTVVAADSLLHPQVRQPDGARIHDLLTHGRQPGEIIPLSTLTHELNGGADWPTVGDWESVTTDLLQLVRDGDCDALSLGLPEIARALVCTGPHSHVRAYDAAADDFVVYGASERAAVLDEVGMFLTGIATEQPFWPGDSLLPPLVGRRARGR
;
A
#
# COMPACT_ATOMS: atom_id res chain seq x y z
N MET A 1 -14.14 7.88 54.81
CA MET A 1 -14.58 8.12 53.42
C MET A 1 -13.35 8.29 52.56
N THR A 2 -12.85 7.19 52.02
CA THR A 2 -11.79 7.18 50.99
C THR A 2 -11.94 5.82 50.31
N ASP A 3 -12.92 5.75 49.42
CA ASP A 3 -13.14 4.60 48.56
C ASP A 3 -12.15 4.72 47.39
N PRO A 4 -11.15 3.83 47.26
CA PRO A 4 -10.27 3.87 46.11
C PRO A 4 -11.09 3.43 44.91
N LEU A 5 -11.32 4.35 43.98
CA LEU A 5 -11.86 4.11 42.64
C LEU A 5 -11.18 2.88 42.03
N ARG A 6 -11.82 1.71 42.18
CA ARG A 6 -11.54 0.53 41.38
C ARG A 6 -12.02 0.85 39.97
N THR A 7 -11.11 1.36 39.16
CA THR A 7 -11.23 1.22 37.71
C THR A 7 -11.38 -0.29 37.44
N PRO A 8 -12.43 -0.74 36.74
CA PRO A 8 -12.53 -2.13 36.34
C PRO A 8 -11.29 -2.44 35.49
N HIS A 9 -10.47 -3.39 35.94
CA HIS A 9 -9.41 -3.92 35.09
C HIS A 9 -10.10 -4.45 33.82
N PRO A 10 -9.73 -3.97 32.61
CA PRO A 10 -10.25 -4.55 31.40
C PRO A 10 -9.94 -6.05 31.45
N THR A 11 -10.98 -6.86 31.26
CA THR A 11 -10.89 -8.31 31.19
C THR A 11 -9.71 -8.63 30.27
N THR A 12 -8.73 -9.40 30.78
CA THR A 12 -7.47 -9.65 30.07
C THR A 12 -7.76 -10.42 28.80
N ALA A 13 -8.09 -9.71 27.72
CA ALA A 13 -8.26 -10.27 26.41
C ALA A 13 -6.93 -10.96 26.07
N ARG A 14 -6.96 -12.29 26.00
CA ARG A 14 -5.78 -13.10 25.67
C ARG A 14 -5.79 -13.32 24.16
N LEU A 15 -4.66 -13.09 23.50
CA LEU A 15 -4.49 -13.52 22.12
C LEU A 15 -4.76 -15.02 22.03
N ARG A 16 -5.55 -15.39 21.03
CA ARG A 16 -5.91 -16.76 20.67
C ARG A 16 -5.47 -16.99 19.22
N PRO A 17 -4.85 -18.13 18.88
CA PRO A 17 -4.57 -18.46 17.49
C PRO A 17 -5.83 -18.32 16.64
N PHE A 18 -5.75 -17.51 15.58
CA PHE A 18 -6.86 -17.26 14.65
C PHE A 18 -8.14 -16.87 15.39
N ALA A 19 -8.08 -15.84 16.23
CA ALA A 19 -9.22 -15.42 17.07
C ALA A 19 -10.53 -15.25 16.28
N ASP A 20 -10.44 -14.78 15.02
CA ASP A 20 -11.59 -14.57 14.14
C ASP A 20 -12.01 -15.84 13.36
N ASN A 21 -11.24 -16.93 13.42
CA ASN A 21 -11.50 -18.17 12.68
C ASN A 21 -10.93 -19.41 13.42
N SER A 22 -11.65 -19.88 14.44
CA SER A 22 -11.28 -21.08 15.21
C SER A 22 -11.18 -22.34 14.36
N ALA A 23 -12.01 -22.48 13.32
CA ALA A 23 -11.97 -23.64 12.41
C ALA A 23 -10.63 -23.76 11.68
N ARG A 24 -9.97 -22.62 11.39
CA ARG A 24 -8.63 -22.60 10.80
C ARG A 24 -7.57 -23.16 11.74
N TRP A 25 -7.67 -22.87 13.05
CA TRP A 25 -6.77 -23.47 14.04
C TRP A 25 -6.93 -24.99 14.06
N ASP A 26 -8.16 -25.48 14.11
CA ASP A 26 -8.43 -26.92 14.13
C ASP A 26 -7.85 -27.62 12.89
N ALA A 27 -8.00 -27.03 11.70
CA ALA A 27 -7.45 -27.56 10.46
C ALA A 27 -5.91 -27.60 10.46
N GLU A 28 -5.24 -26.53 10.89
CA GLU A 28 -3.77 -26.49 10.97
C GLU A 28 -3.24 -27.44 12.06
N ARG A 29 -3.94 -27.56 13.19
CA ARG A 29 -3.64 -28.55 14.24
C ARG A 29 -3.77 -29.96 13.69
N SER A 30 -4.87 -30.31 13.04
CA SER A 30 -5.06 -31.65 12.45
C SER A 30 -3.98 -31.97 11.42
N ARG A 31 -3.59 -31.00 10.59
CA ARG A 31 -2.48 -31.16 9.64
C ARG A 31 -1.15 -31.39 10.34
N ALA A 32 -0.86 -30.66 11.42
CA ALA A 32 0.34 -30.84 12.23
C ALA A 32 0.43 -32.26 12.82
N LEU A 33 -0.69 -32.73 13.40
CA LEU A 33 -0.81 -34.07 13.98
C LEU A 33 -0.63 -35.16 12.92
N GLN A 34 -1.25 -35.00 11.73
CA GLN A 34 -1.11 -35.94 10.61
C GLN A 34 0.32 -36.06 10.09
N MET A 35 1.10 -34.97 10.12
CA MET A 35 2.50 -34.98 9.70
C MET A 35 3.46 -35.57 10.74
N GLY A 36 2.98 -35.99 11.92
CA GLY A 36 3.79 -36.60 12.98
C GLY A 36 4.83 -35.65 13.59
N ARG A 37 4.69 -34.34 13.38
CA ARG A 37 5.64 -33.31 13.84
C ARG A 37 5.18 -32.71 15.16
N ILE A 38 5.11 -33.55 16.19
CA ILE A 38 4.66 -33.15 17.52
C ILE A 38 5.89 -32.98 18.41
N ALA A 39 6.01 -31.81 19.06
CA ALA A 39 7.02 -31.61 20.09
C ALA A 39 6.67 -32.45 21.31
N TYR A 40 7.43 -33.52 21.57
CA TYR A 40 7.29 -34.29 22.79
C TYR A 40 8.00 -33.56 23.93
N ASP A 41 7.24 -33.09 24.93
CA ASP A 41 7.76 -32.55 26.18
C ASP A 41 8.17 -33.68 27.15
N THR A 42 8.98 -34.62 26.66
CA THR A 42 9.53 -35.72 27.47
C THR A 42 11.02 -35.50 27.62
N GLY A 43 11.44 -35.19 28.85
CA GLY A 43 12.80 -34.82 29.25
C GLY A 43 13.90 -35.88 29.07
N SER A 44 13.88 -36.65 27.98
CA SER A 44 14.89 -37.66 27.67
C SER A 44 14.91 -38.02 26.16
N SER A 45 15.13 -37.05 25.29
CA SER A 45 15.63 -37.33 23.94
C SER A 45 16.69 -36.30 23.58
N THR A 46 17.88 -36.79 23.26
CA THR A 46 19.08 -36.02 22.88
C THR A 46 18.99 -35.44 21.47
N ALA A 47 17.87 -35.61 20.76
CA ALA A 47 17.56 -34.89 19.54
C ALA A 47 16.50 -33.83 19.86
N VAL A 48 16.90 -32.55 19.80
CA VAL A 48 15.99 -31.40 19.93
C VAL A 48 15.12 -31.36 18.67
N ASP A 49 13.98 -32.06 18.69
CA ASP A 49 13.00 -31.96 17.61
C ASP A 49 12.40 -30.55 17.61
N GLU A 50 12.57 -29.83 16.51
CA GLU A 50 12.00 -28.49 16.36
C GLU A 50 10.46 -28.55 16.41
N PRO A 51 9.81 -27.73 17.25
CA PRO A 51 8.37 -27.75 17.38
C PRO A 51 7.69 -27.32 16.08
N TYR A 52 6.58 -27.97 15.71
CA TYR A 52 5.77 -27.51 14.59
C TYR A 52 5.13 -26.16 14.93
N LEU A 53 5.43 -25.16 14.09
CA LEU A 53 4.94 -23.81 14.23
C LEU A 53 3.83 -23.53 13.22
N VAL A 54 2.69 -23.06 13.74
CA VAL A 54 1.59 -22.51 12.94
C VAL A 54 1.72 -21.00 12.91
N HIS A 55 1.76 -20.42 11.71
CA HIS A 55 1.94 -18.99 11.53
C HIS A 55 0.61 -18.30 11.20
N GLU A 56 0.31 -17.25 11.95
CA GLU A 56 -0.86 -16.39 11.79
C GLU A 56 -0.38 -14.99 11.39
N ARG A 57 -0.97 -14.42 10.31
CA ARG A 57 -0.65 -13.05 9.88
C ARG A 57 -1.64 -12.08 10.48
N THR A 58 -1.14 -10.92 10.88
CA THR A 58 -1.94 -9.82 11.43
C THR A 58 -1.65 -8.55 10.62
N GLY A 59 -2.49 -7.51 10.77
CA GLY A 59 -2.26 -6.22 10.10
C GLY A 59 -0.95 -5.53 10.51
N TRP A 60 -0.42 -5.87 11.68
CA TRP A 60 0.79 -5.29 12.27
C TRP A 60 2.02 -6.21 12.19
N GLY A 61 1.88 -7.46 11.72
CA GLY A 61 2.96 -8.45 11.73
C GLY A 61 2.51 -9.91 11.60
N TRP A 62 3.09 -10.79 12.42
CA TRP A 62 2.70 -12.20 12.49
C TRP A 62 2.97 -12.79 13.88
N LEU A 63 2.21 -13.83 14.17
CA LEU A 63 2.34 -14.69 15.35
C LEU A 63 2.75 -16.09 14.89
N SER A 64 3.62 -16.74 15.65
CA SER A 64 3.94 -18.15 15.46
C SER A 64 3.57 -18.91 16.71
N TRP A 65 2.75 -19.94 16.57
CA TRP A 65 2.19 -20.72 17.65
C TRP A 65 2.76 -22.13 17.63
N THR A 66 3.21 -22.64 18.77
CA THR A 66 3.51 -24.08 18.91
C THR A 66 2.21 -24.87 18.95
N VAL A 67 2.18 -26.03 18.29
CA VAL A 67 1.08 -27.00 18.45
C VAL A 67 1.44 -27.96 19.58
N PRO A 68 0.76 -27.91 20.74
CA PRO A 68 1.01 -28.83 21.84
C PRO A 68 0.66 -30.28 21.48
N ALA A 69 1.39 -31.23 22.06
CA ALA A 69 1.20 -32.66 21.81
C ALA A 69 -0.16 -33.20 22.26
N ASP A 70 -0.68 -32.62 23.34
CA ASP A 70 -2.00 -32.93 23.87
C ASP A 70 -3.15 -32.30 23.07
N GLY A 71 -2.82 -31.54 22.01
CA GLY A 71 -3.80 -30.84 21.17
C GLY A 71 -4.46 -29.64 21.86
N SER A 72 -3.97 -29.24 23.04
CA SER A 72 -4.44 -28.08 23.77
C SER A 72 -4.16 -26.78 23.00
N MET A 73 -4.88 -25.72 23.36
CA MET A 73 -4.70 -24.42 22.74
C MET A 73 -3.49 -23.72 23.38
N PRO A 74 -2.50 -23.26 22.60
CA PRO A 74 -1.33 -22.60 23.16
C PRO A 74 -1.73 -21.28 23.81
N GLU A 75 -1.29 -21.06 25.04
CA GLU A 75 -1.59 -19.82 25.76
C GLU A 75 -0.79 -18.62 25.28
N ARG A 76 0.40 -18.88 24.69
CA ARG A 76 1.35 -17.86 24.28
C ARG A 76 1.96 -18.18 22.92
N PRO A 77 2.23 -17.17 22.09
CA PRO A 77 2.96 -17.36 20.86
C PRO A 77 4.43 -17.69 21.17
N HIS A 78 4.98 -18.59 20.37
CA HIS A 78 6.40 -18.96 20.37
C HIS A 78 7.28 -17.81 19.89
N GLN A 79 6.79 -17.08 18.88
CA GLN A 79 7.50 -15.98 18.24
C GLN A 79 6.48 -14.93 17.82
N ILE A 80 6.83 -13.66 18.04
CA ILE A 80 6.06 -12.51 17.56
C ILE A 80 6.98 -11.71 16.64
N GLY A 81 6.53 -11.51 15.41
CA GLY A 81 7.17 -10.63 14.47
C GLY A 81 6.32 -9.38 14.26
N VAL A 82 6.93 -8.21 14.40
CA VAL A 82 6.28 -6.91 14.22
C VAL A 82 6.86 -6.28 12.96
N LEU A 83 5.99 -5.75 12.10
CA LEU A 83 6.37 -5.01 10.90
C LEU A 83 6.64 -3.53 11.23
N PRO A 84 7.48 -2.83 10.47
CA PRO A 84 7.64 -1.39 10.66
C PRO A 84 6.31 -0.69 10.39
N PRO A 85 6.06 0.46 11.03
CA PRO A 85 4.83 1.22 10.80
C PRO A 85 4.63 1.51 9.31
N SER A 86 5.67 1.92 8.61
CA SER A 86 5.66 2.19 7.17
C SER A 86 5.92 0.95 6.31
N ALA A 87 5.39 -0.22 6.68
CA ALA A 87 5.76 -1.49 6.03
C ALA A 87 5.56 -1.47 4.51
N THR A 88 6.69 -1.42 3.79
CA THR A 88 6.74 -1.51 2.34
C THR A 88 6.43 -2.93 1.86
N GLY A 89 6.17 -3.11 0.57
CA GLY A 89 6.02 -4.45 -0.03
C GLY A 89 7.22 -5.36 0.26
N ALA A 90 8.41 -4.77 0.33
CA ALA A 90 9.65 -5.49 0.61
C ALA A 90 9.75 -5.95 2.09
N ASP A 91 9.19 -5.19 3.04
CA ASP A 91 9.09 -5.59 4.45
C ASP A 91 8.07 -6.72 4.63
N ARG A 92 6.94 -6.65 3.90
CA ARG A 92 5.96 -7.73 3.86
C ARG A 92 6.55 -8.99 3.25
N LEU A 93 7.35 -8.89 2.19
CA LEU A 93 8.10 -10.02 1.63
C LEU A 93 9.09 -10.61 2.64
N ALA A 94 9.83 -9.76 3.36
CA ALA A 94 10.72 -10.20 4.43
C ALA A 94 9.98 -10.95 5.54
N ALA A 95 8.84 -10.43 6.01
CA ALA A 95 8.00 -11.13 6.99
C ALA A 95 7.44 -12.45 6.43
N ARG A 96 7.01 -12.48 5.16
CA ARG A 96 6.57 -13.71 4.48
C ARG A 96 7.68 -14.75 4.42
N TRP A 97 8.91 -14.33 4.10
CA TRP A 97 10.09 -15.18 4.08
C TRP A 97 10.38 -15.77 5.47
N LEU A 98 10.43 -14.93 6.51
CA LEU A 98 10.69 -15.36 7.88
C LEU A 98 9.58 -16.24 8.45
N ALA A 99 8.31 -15.94 8.16
CA ALA A 99 7.18 -16.75 8.62
C ALA A 99 7.08 -18.08 7.88
N ARG A 100 7.62 -18.20 6.68
CA ARG A 100 7.62 -19.47 5.92
C ARG A 100 8.87 -20.32 6.17
N ARG A 101 9.92 -19.75 6.79
CA ARG A 101 11.28 -20.32 6.95
C ARG A 101 11.53 -21.48 5.96
N PRO A 102 11.85 -21.19 4.70
CA PRO A 102 12.26 -22.24 3.78
C PRO A 102 13.52 -22.96 4.28
N ALA A 103 14.40 -22.31 5.05
CA ALA A 103 15.61 -22.93 5.59
C ALA A 103 15.33 -24.14 6.50
N GLY A 104 14.28 -24.11 7.34
CA GLY A 104 13.89 -25.27 8.16
C GLY A 104 13.18 -26.37 7.35
N ARG A 105 12.60 -26.03 6.19
CA ARG A 105 11.91 -26.99 5.30
C ARG A 105 12.82 -27.58 4.21
N MET A 106 13.86 -26.85 3.80
CA MET A 106 14.90 -27.29 2.85
C MET A 106 16.07 -27.98 3.56
N ALA A 107 16.22 -27.79 4.88
CA ALA A 107 16.94 -28.72 5.73
C ALA A 107 16.15 -30.04 5.81
N LEU A 108 16.22 -30.83 4.74
CA LEU A 108 15.82 -32.24 4.72
C LEU A 108 16.62 -32.99 5.80
N HIS A 109 16.12 -33.02 7.04
CA HIS A 109 16.75 -33.64 8.21
C HIS A 109 17.99 -32.92 8.77
N ALA A 110 17.77 -31.90 9.58
CA ALA A 110 18.78 -31.25 10.42
C ALA A 110 19.41 -32.16 11.49
N THR A 111 18.96 -33.42 11.64
CA THR A 111 19.61 -34.42 12.50
C THR A 111 20.84 -35.05 11.86
N SER A 112 21.15 -34.75 10.59
CA SER A 112 22.43 -35.11 9.99
C SER A 112 23.14 -33.87 9.44
N PRO A 113 24.42 -33.61 9.80
CA PRO A 113 25.25 -32.58 9.16
C PRO A 113 25.44 -32.75 7.64
N GLY A 114 24.86 -33.81 7.03
CA GLY A 114 24.88 -34.08 5.60
C GLY A 114 23.78 -33.39 4.80
N SER A 115 22.63 -33.01 5.39
CA SER A 115 21.42 -32.57 4.66
C SER A 115 21.63 -31.41 3.67
N LEU A 116 22.21 -30.31 4.14
CA LEU A 116 22.50 -29.14 3.29
C LEU A 116 23.48 -29.47 2.16
N ARG A 117 24.42 -30.41 2.42
CA ARG A 117 25.31 -30.93 1.37
C ARG A 117 24.54 -31.69 0.29
N HIS A 118 23.47 -32.41 0.62
CA HIS A 118 22.67 -33.11 -0.38
C HIS A 118 21.89 -32.14 -1.26
N PHE A 119 21.30 -31.07 -0.71
CA PHE A 119 20.63 -30.04 -1.51
C PHE A 119 21.61 -29.30 -2.41
N ALA A 120 22.76 -28.86 -1.87
CA ALA A 120 23.82 -28.24 -2.66
C ALA A 120 24.36 -29.17 -3.75
N VAL A 121 24.50 -30.48 -3.46
CA VAL A 121 24.89 -31.49 -4.46
C VAL A 121 23.81 -31.65 -5.54
N VAL A 122 22.53 -31.72 -5.18
CA VAL A 122 21.44 -31.80 -6.17
C VAL A 122 21.40 -30.55 -7.06
N VAL A 123 21.52 -29.36 -6.46
CA VAL A 123 21.59 -28.10 -7.22
C VAL A 123 22.84 -28.06 -8.10
N ALA A 124 23.99 -28.55 -7.62
CA ALA A 124 25.21 -28.65 -8.41
C ALA A 124 25.04 -29.61 -9.60
N VAL A 125 24.41 -30.77 -9.39
CA VAL A 125 24.13 -31.75 -10.44
C VAL A 125 23.18 -31.16 -11.49
N ILE A 126 22.09 -30.52 -11.07
CA ILE A 126 21.15 -29.82 -11.96
C ILE A 126 21.88 -28.69 -12.71
N GLY A 127 22.70 -27.90 -12.03
CA GLY A 127 23.51 -26.84 -12.61
C GLY A 127 24.49 -27.37 -13.66
N CYS A 128 25.11 -28.54 -13.43
CA CYS A 128 25.98 -29.20 -14.39
C CYS A 128 25.21 -29.68 -15.64
N PHE A 129 24.03 -30.28 -15.46
CA PHE A 129 23.17 -30.68 -16.59
C PHE A 129 22.69 -29.47 -17.40
N ALA A 130 22.28 -28.39 -16.73
CA ALA A 130 21.86 -27.15 -17.38
C ALA A 130 23.02 -26.48 -18.13
N ALA A 131 24.23 -26.46 -17.56
CA ALA A 131 25.41 -25.96 -18.26
C ALA A 131 25.79 -26.83 -19.46
N PHE A 132 25.69 -28.16 -19.35
CA PHE A 132 25.96 -29.06 -20.47
C PHE A 132 24.97 -28.82 -21.62
N ASP A 133 23.67 -28.69 -21.34
CA ASP A 133 22.65 -28.34 -22.33
C ASP A 133 22.88 -26.95 -22.93
N ALA A 134 23.23 -25.95 -22.12
CA ALA A 134 23.55 -24.61 -22.60
C ALA A 134 24.78 -24.60 -23.53
N ILE A 135 25.83 -25.34 -23.19
CA ILE A 135 27.02 -25.52 -24.04
C ILE A 135 26.63 -26.21 -25.35
N ALA A 136 25.80 -27.25 -25.30
CA ALA A 136 25.30 -27.95 -26.49
C ALA A 136 24.48 -27.03 -27.42
N ARG A 137 23.86 -25.97 -26.86
CA ARG A 137 23.13 -24.93 -27.60
C ARG A 137 24.00 -23.73 -28.01
N GLY A 138 25.32 -23.80 -27.83
CA GLY A 138 26.27 -22.78 -28.31
C GLY A 138 26.60 -21.68 -27.30
N VAL A 139 26.22 -21.80 -26.02
CA VAL A 139 26.66 -20.87 -24.97
C VAL A 139 28.16 -21.07 -24.71
N PRO A 140 28.98 -20.00 -24.70
CA PRO A 140 30.42 -20.11 -24.42
C PRO A 140 30.70 -20.77 -23.07
N LEU A 141 31.68 -21.69 -23.05
CA LEU A 141 32.13 -22.39 -21.84
C LEU A 141 32.48 -21.41 -20.70
N GLY A 142 33.08 -20.27 -21.05
CA GLY A 142 33.46 -19.21 -20.11
C GLY A 142 32.30 -18.53 -19.38
N ILE A 143 31.06 -18.74 -19.83
CA ILE A 143 29.83 -18.23 -19.18
C ILE A 143 29.09 -19.36 -18.48
N ALA A 144 28.93 -20.52 -19.15
CA ALA A 144 28.16 -21.64 -18.63
C ALA A 144 28.77 -22.26 -17.34
N VAL A 145 30.10 -22.42 -17.31
CA VAL A 145 30.79 -23.06 -16.17
C VAL A 145 30.76 -22.19 -14.90
N PRO A 146 31.07 -20.87 -14.94
CA PRO A 146 30.94 -20.02 -13.77
C PRO A 146 29.52 -19.97 -13.20
N VAL A 147 28.49 -19.94 -14.05
CA VAL A 147 27.09 -19.93 -13.61
C VAL A 147 26.72 -21.25 -12.92
N ALA A 148 27.14 -22.40 -13.46
CA ALA A 148 26.92 -23.70 -12.83
C ALA A 148 27.65 -23.83 -11.48
N LEU A 149 28.84 -23.25 -11.34
CA LEU A 149 29.59 -23.23 -10.08
C LEU A 149 29.02 -22.24 -9.06
N LEU A 150 28.40 -21.14 -9.52
CA LEU A 150 27.72 -20.15 -8.66
C LEU A 150 26.41 -20.68 -8.09
N ALA A 151 25.66 -21.50 -8.83
CA ALA A 151 24.37 -22.03 -8.40
C ALA A 151 24.40 -22.74 -7.02
N PRO A 152 25.32 -23.70 -6.74
CA PRO A 152 25.38 -24.34 -5.42
C PRO A 152 25.88 -23.39 -4.31
N LEU A 153 26.79 -22.45 -4.62
CA LEU A 153 27.24 -21.45 -3.64
C LEU A 153 26.12 -20.48 -3.26
N LEU A 154 25.29 -20.09 -4.24
CA LEU A 154 24.07 -19.32 -3.98
C LEU A 154 23.07 -20.16 -3.20
N ALA A 155 22.86 -21.43 -3.54
CA ALA A 155 21.94 -22.29 -2.80
C ALA A 155 22.33 -22.46 -1.31
N ASP A 156 23.63 -22.53 -1.01
CA ASP A 156 24.13 -22.70 0.36
C ASP A 156 24.09 -21.39 1.17
N HIS A 157 24.44 -20.24 0.57
CA HIS A 157 24.59 -18.98 1.30
C HIS A 157 23.44 -17.98 1.15
N LEU A 158 22.63 -18.09 0.09
CA LEU A 158 21.52 -17.17 -0.16
C LEU A 158 20.46 -17.24 0.95
N PRO A 159 20.04 -18.41 1.48
CA PRO A 159 19.04 -18.46 2.53
C PRO A 159 19.46 -17.69 3.78
N ASP A 160 20.70 -17.87 4.26
CA ASP A 160 21.22 -17.16 5.44
C ASP A 160 21.34 -15.65 5.19
N ARG A 161 21.75 -15.25 3.98
CA ARG A 161 21.80 -13.83 3.61
C ARG A 161 20.41 -13.20 3.52
N LEU A 162 19.43 -13.94 2.99
CA LEU A 162 18.04 -13.50 2.93
C LEU A 162 17.42 -13.43 4.33
N ASP A 163 17.70 -14.40 5.20
CA ASP A 163 17.31 -14.39 6.60
C ASP A 163 17.89 -13.19 7.33
N MET A 164 19.19 -12.92 7.15
CA MET A 164 19.84 -11.75 7.75
C MET A 164 19.22 -10.45 7.24
N ARG A 165 18.98 -10.32 5.93
CA ARG A 165 18.33 -9.14 5.35
C ARG A 165 16.88 -8.99 5.83
N ALA A 166 16.13 -10.08 5.91
CA ALA A 166 14.75 -10.06 6.36
C ALA A 166 14.67 -9.66 7.84
N ARG A 167 15.57 -10.15 8.69
CA ARG A 167 15.68 -9.77 10.11
C ARG A 167 16.11 -8.31 10.33
N ARG A 168 16.68 -7.64 9.33
CA ARG A 168 16.95 -6.18 9.39
C ARG A 168 15.70 -5.37 9.13
N ARG A 169 14.76 -5.89 8.34
CA ARG A 169 13.52 -5.22 7.97
C ARG A 169 12.38 -5.47 8.94
N VAL A 170 12.54 -6.44 9.83
CA VAL A 170 11.46 -6.91 10.68
C VAL A 170 11.97 -7.25 12.06
N ARG A 171 11.27 -6.77 13.09
CA ARG A 171 11.66 -6.98 14.50
C ARG A 171 10.98 -8.22 15.03
N VAL A 172 11.79 -9.14 15.56
CA VAL A 172 11.31 -10.45 15.98
C VAL A 172 11.71 -10.72 17.43
N ALA A 173 10.72 -10.91 18.28
CA ALA A 173 10.93 -11.33 19.66
C ALA A 173 10.80 -12.85 19.80
N HIS A 174 11.73 -13.44 20.54
CA HIS A 174 11.75 -14.85 20.90
C HIS A 174 11.86 -14.98 22.42
N GLY A 175 11.38 -16.11 22.95
CA GLY A 175 11.45 -16.43 24.37
C GLY A 175 10.24 -15.95 25.17
N ALA A 176 9.87 -16.74 26.19
CA ALA A 176 8.59 -16.62 26.88
C ALA A 176 8.34 -15.26 27.55
N ALA A 177 9.40 -14.59 28.04
CA ALA A 177 9.29 -13.29 28.67
C ALA A 177 9.02 -12.17 27.63
N ALA A 178 9.79 -12.16 26.54
CA ALA A 178 9.65 -11.16 25.48
C ALA A 178 8.33 -11.33 24.72
N THR A 179 7.96 -12.56 24.37
CA THR A 179 6.68 -12.83 23.69
C THR A 179 5.49 -12.56 24.59
N GLY A 180 5.58 -12.90 25.89
CA GLY A 180 4.53 -12.58 26.86
C GLY A 180 4.33 -11.07 27.06
N TYR A 181 5.40 -10.27 26.93
CA TYR A 181 5.31 -8.81 26.97
C TYR A 181 4.63 -8.25 25.73
N LEU A 182 5.13 -8.59 24.54
CA LEU A 182 4.54 -8.15 23.27
C LEU A 182 3.11 -8.66 23.08
N GLN A 183 2.77 -9.85 23.62
CA GLN A 183 1.39 -10.36 23.59
C GLN A 183 0.42 -9.36 24.26
N ARG A 184 0.80 -8.72 25.36
CA ARG A 184 -0.07 -7.70 25.99
C ARG A 184 -0.22 -6.45 25.14
N LEU A 185 0.88 -5.95 24.56
CA LEU A 185 0.84 -4.76 23.70
C LEU A 185 0.05 -5.00 22.41
N THR A 186 0.22 -6.17 21.81
CA THR A 186 -0.48 -6.55 20.56
C THR A 186 -1.98 -6.70 20.77
N VAL A 187 -2.45 -7.15 21.95
CA VAL A 187 -3.88 -7.13 22.30
C VAL A 187 -4.43 -5.71 22.26
N LEU A 188 -3.77 -4.78 22.95
CA LEU A 188 -4.19 -3.37 22.99
C LEU A 188 -4.20 -2.78 21.57
N HIS A 189 -3.13 -3.00 20.81
CA HIS A 189 -3.02 -2.49 19.45
C HIS A 189 -4.05 -3.11 18.49
N THR A 190 -4.39 -4.40 18.66
CA THR A 190 -5.46 -5.03 17.87
C THR A 190 -6.82 -4.37 18.14
N GLY A 191 -7.09 -3.99 19.39
CA GLY A 191 -8.28 -3.19 19.74
C GLY A 191 -8.27 -1.82 19.06
N LEU A 192 -7.12 -1.13 19.00
CA LEU A 192 -6.97 0.14 18.28
C LEU A 192 -7.25 -0.03 16.77
N LEU A 193 -6.75 -1.11 16.15
CA LEU A 193 -7.01 -1.39 14.74
C LEU A 193 -8.49 -1.69 14.47
N GLN A 194 -9.15 -2.45 15.34
CA GLN A 194 -10.58 -2.74 15.22
C GLN A 194 -11.41 -1.45 15.34
N ALA A 195 -11.09 -0.59 16.29
CA ALA A 195 -11.71 0.72 16.44
C ALA A 195 -11.50 1.62 15.20
N ALA A 196 -10.29 1.64 14.65
CA ALA A 196 -9.97 2.41 13.46
C ALA A 196 -10.64 1.85 12.19
N ALA A 197 -10.79 0.53 12.07
CA ALA A 197 -11.46 -0.10 10.92
C ALA A 197 -12.97 0.17 10.90
N GLY A 198 -13.59 0.30 12.08
CA GLY A 198 -15.02 0.59 12.21
C GLY A 198 -15.40 2.07 12.15
N SER A 199 -14.45 2.98 11.91
CA SER A 199 -14.71 4.43 11.98
C SER A 199 -13.89 5.24 10.98
N GLU A 200 -14.50 6.29 10.43
CA GLU A 200 -13.82 7.24 9.54
C GLU A 200 -13.04 8.33 10.28
N ARG A 201 -13.11 8.36 11.63
CA ARG A 201 -12.46 9.40 12.43
C ARG A 201 -10.94 9.30 12.33
N TYR A 202 -10.33 10.40 11.91
CA TYR A 202 -8.87 10.55 11.81
C TYR A 202 -8.15 10.20 13.14
N GLU A 203 -8.70 10.61 14.28
CA GLU A 203 -8.12 10.36 15.61
C GLU A 203 -7.94 8.87 15.93
N LEU A 204 -8.89 8.03 15.50
CA LEU A 204 -8.84 6.59 15.71
C LEU A 204 -7.77 5.93 14.83
N ARG A 205 -7.70 6.34 13.56
CA ARG A 205 -6.64 5.92 12.63
C ARG A 205 -5.27 6.33 13.18
N ARG A 206 -5.13 7.59 13.60
CA ARG A 206 -3.88 8.11 14.19
C ARG A 206 -3.48 7.37 15.46
N SER A 207 -4.44 7.00 16.31
CA SER A 207 -4.17 6.22 17.52
C SER A 207 -3.64 4.83 17.19
N ALA A 208 -4.19 4.17 16.17
CA ALA A 208 -3.67 2.90 15.68
C ALA A 208 -2.24 3.04 15.13
N GLU A 209 -1.95 4.09 14.36
CA GLU A 209 -0.59 4.38 13.87
C GLU A 209 0.44 4.54 14.99
N ILE A 210 0.12 5.34 16.01
CA ILE A 210 0.99 5.53 17.18
C ILE A 210 1.16 4.21 17.93
N GLY A 211 0.08 3.43 18.07
CA GLY A 211 0.15 2.08 18.63
C GLY A 211 1.11 1.17 17.86
N GLN A 212 1.12 1.22 16.53
CA GLN A 212 2.04 0.42 15.73
C GLN A 212 3.50 0.85 15.93
N GLN A 213 3.77 2.15 16.04
CA GLN A 213 5.11 2.67 16.34
C GLN A 213 5.60 2.18 17.70
N LEU A 214 4.77 2.28 18.74
CA LEU A 214 5.10 1.79 20.08
C LEU A 214 5.36 0.28 20.09
N LEU A 215 4.57 -0.49 19.35
CA LEU A 215 4.75 -1.93 19.23
C LEU A 215 6.07 -2.27 18.54
N TRP A 216 6.40 -1.57 17.46
CA TRP A 216 7.67 -1.72 16.75
C TRP A 216 8.86 -1.40 17.67
N ASP A 217 8.79 -0.31 18.44
CA ASP A 217 9.84 0.10 19.37
C ASP A 217 10.04 -0.89 20.51
N ALA A 218 8.96 -1.39 21.11
CA ALA A 218 9.03 -2.46 22.10
C ALA A 218 9.68 -3.74 21.53
N ALA A 219 9.35 -4.12 20.30
CA ALA A 219 9.97 -5.28 19.65
C ALA A 219 11.47 -5.06 19.40
N GLY A 220 11.90 -3.83 19.14
CA GLY A 220 13.31 -3.49 18.90
C GLY A 220 14.15 -3.55 20.17
N LEU A 221 13.58 -3.07 21.27
CA LEU A 221 14.17 -3.20 22.60
C LEU A 221 14.35 -4.68 22.98
N LEU A 222 13.31 -5.49 22.79
CA LEU A 222 13.33 -6.92 23.10
C LEU A 222 14.23 -7.75 22.18
N GLN A 223 14.53 -7.25 20.99
CA GLN A 223 15.47 -7.90 20.07
C GLN A 223 16.93 -7.64 20.44
N THR A 224 17.22 -6.50 21.08
CA THR A 224 18.59 -6.05 21.36
C THR A 224 19.00 -6.19 22.83
N GLN A 225 18.03 -6.29 23.73
CA GLN A 225 18.24 -6.31 25.18
C GLN A 225 17.41 -7.42 25.82
N ASP A 226 17.90 -7.99 26.93
CA ASP A 226 17.05 -8.84 27.76
C ASP A 226 15.92 -8.00 28.39
N THR A 227 14.78 -8.66 28.59
CA THR A 227 13.56 -8.12 29.20
C THR A 227 13.80 -7.33 30.48
N ARG A 228 14.76 -7.76 31.32
CA ARG A 228 15.11 -7.06 32.56
C ARG A 228 15.77 -5.71 32.31
N SER A 229 16.68 -5.64 31.34
CA SER A 229 17.42 -4.42 31.00
C SER A 229 16.54 -3.39 30.28
N ALA A 230 15.64 -3.85 29.42
CA ALA A 230 14.70 -3.00 28.69
C ALA A 230 13.45 -2.61 29.51
N SER A 231 13.31 -3.14 30.73
CA SER A 231 12.08 -3.01 31.54
C SER A 231 11.56 -1.58 31.70
N PRO A 232 12.39 -0.55 32.01
CA PRO A 232 11.89 0.82 32.16
C PRO A 232 11.25 1.38 30.88
N GLN A 233 11.88 1.16 29.73
CA GLN A 233 11.39 1.63 28.43
C GLN A 233 10.15 0.85 27.99
N LEU A 234 10.13 -0.46 28.25
CA LEU A 234 8.96 -1.30 27.99
C LEU A 234 7.76 -0.81 28.80
N ILE A 235 7.91 -0.60 30.12
CA ILE A 235 6.85 -0.07 30.99
C ILE A 235 6.32 1.28 30.47
N ALA A 236 7.20 2.16 29.97
CA ALA A 236 6.79 3.42 29.36
C ALA A 236 5.94 3.19 28.09
N CYS A 237 6.35 2.27 27.21
CA CYS A 237 5.58 1.90 26.02
C CYS A 237 4.19 1.34 26.38
N GLU A 238 4.10 0.47 27.39
CA GLU A 238 2.82 -0.11 27.85
C GLU A 238 1.90 0.93 28.46
N ARG A 239 2.43 1.88 29.25
CA ARG A 239 1.63 3.01 29.76
C ARG A 239 1.06 3.87 28.64
N LEU A 240 1.88 4.20 27.64
CA LEU A 240 1.42 4.98 26.49
C LEU A 240 0.36 4.23 25.67
N MET A 241 0.56 2.92 25.45
CA MET A 241 -0.42 2.09 24.76
C MET A 241 -1.76 2.01 25.49
N LEU A 242 -1.73 1.90 26.83
CA LEU A 242 -2.94 1.92 27.66
C LEU A 242 -3.65 3.27 27.62
N GLN A 243 -2.90 4.38 27.65
CA GLN A 243 -3.46 5.73 27.51
C GLN A 243 -4.14 5.92 26.15
N LEU A 244 -3.51 5.44 25.07
CA LEU A 244 -4.11 5.47 23.73
C LEU A 244 -5.38 4.63 23.67
N ALA A 245 -5.38 3.43 24.23
CA ALA A 245 -6.56 2.57 24.27
C ALA A 245 -7.72 3.20 25.06
N ASP A 246 -7.43 3.84 26.20
CA ASP A 246 -8.44 4.56 26.99
C ASP A 246 -9.00 5.77 26.24
N GLN A 247 -8.14 6.56 25.59
CA GLN A 247 -8.57 7.70 24.77
C GLN A 247 -9.48 7.27 23.62
N VAL A 248 -9.12 6.17 22.93
CA VAL A 248 -9.97 5.60 21.86
C VAL A 248 -11.32 5.14 22.41
N ALA A 249 -11.35 4.47 23.57
CA ALA A 249 -12.59 4.06 24.21
C ALA A 249 -13.49 5.27 24.53
N GLN A 250 -12.93 6.35 25.07
CA GLN A 250 -13.66 7.59 25.36
C GLN A 250 -14.21 8.24 24.08
N ILE A 251 -13.44 8.26 22.99
CA ILE A 251 -13.88 8.82 21.69
C ILE A 251 -15.07 8.02 21.14
N ILE A 252 -15.02 6.69 21.24
CA ILE A 252 -16.12 5.81 20.81
C ILE A 252 -17.36 6.02 21.66
N GLU A 253 -17.23 6.12 22.99
CA GLU A 253 -18.34 6.34 23.91
C GLU A 253 -19.04 7.70 23.65
N ARG A 254 -18.26 8.76 23.43
CA ARG A 254 -18.80 10.07 23.03
C ARG A 254 -19.48 10.04 21.68
N ALA A 255 -19.02 9.20 20.75
CA ALA A 255 -19.66 9.02 19.45
C ALA A 255 -21.01 8.28 19.55
N ALA A 256 -21.08 7.31 20.46
CA ALA A 256 -22.25 6.45 20.64
C ALA A 256 -23.37 7.11 21.44
N THR A 257 -23.09 8.20 22.15
CA THR A 257 -24.11 9.01 22.83
C THR A 257 -24.69 9.99 21.80
N PRO A 258 -25.87 9.73 21.20
CA PRO A 258 -26.48 10.70 20.31
C PRO A 258 -26.72 11.99 21.09
N ASP A 259 -26.43 13.15 20.47
CA ASP A 259 -26.84 14.46 20.97
C ASP A 259 -28.37 14.52 21.06
N GLY A 260 -28.90 13.93 22.13
CA GLY A 260 -30.29 13.92 22.49
C GLY A 260 -30.55 15.13 23.38
N THR A 261 -31.31 16.08 22.84
CA THR A 261 -32.13 17.06 23.57
C THR A 261 -31.39 18.13 24.36
N ALA A 262 -30.77 19.08 23.66
CA ALA A 262 -30.48 20.40 24.23
C ALA A 262 -30.50 21.53 23.18
N ASP A 263 -31.59 21.69 22.42
CA ASP A 263 -31.99 23.04 21.98
C ASP A 263 -33.47 23.08 21.55
N ALA A 264 -34.36 23.04 22.53
CA ALA A 264 -35.75 23.40 22.36
C ALA A 264 -36.16 24.37 23.47
N ASP A 265 -35.34 25.40 23.75
CA ASP A 265 -35.81 26.52 24.57
C ASP A 265 -34.97 27.81 24.42
N ARG A 266 -34.88 28.33 23.19
CA ARG A 266 -34.65 29.77 22.99
C ARG A 266 -35.73 30.36 22.11
N ALA A 267 -36.85 30.63 22.78
CA ALA A 267 -37.82 31.63 22.35
C ALA A 267 -37.22 33.06 22.43
N HIS A 268 -37.81 33.96 21.62
CA HIS A 268 -37.68 35.43 21.59
C HIS A 268 -36.46 35.98 20.79
N VAL A 269 -36.60 36.83 19.75
CA VAL A 269 -37.56 37.92 19.48
C VAL A 269 -37.66 38.16 17.96
N PRO A 270 -38.85 38.50 17.40
CA PRO A 270 -39.00 38.91 16.00
C PRO A 270 -38.78 40.42 15.81
N GLY A 271 -38.13 40.80 14.70
CA GLY A 271 -38.30 42.12 14.09
C GLY A 271 -37.03 42.95 13.93
N ARG A 272 -36.45 42.95 12.73
CA ARG A 272 -35.82 44.16 12.20
C ARG A 272 -36.01 44.25 10.67
N PRO A 273 -36.53 45.37 10.14
CA PRO A 273 -36.85 45.49 8.71
C PRO A 273 -35.58 45.63 7.86
N LEU A 274 -35.58 44.94 6.72
CA LEU A 274 -34.61 45.13 5.64
C LEU A 274 -34.82 46.53 5.03
N GLY A 275 -33.87 47.43 5.27
CA GLY A 275 -33.76 48.69 4.54
C GLY A 275 -33.20 48.47 3.12
N PRO A 276 -33.54 49.34 2.16
CA PRO A 276 -33.24 49.15 0.75
C PRO A 276 -31.78 49.54 0.44
N TYR A 277 -31.00 48.63 -0.15
CA TYR A 277 -29.72 48.97 -0.77
C TYR A 277 -29.91 49.26 -2.28
N PRO A 278 -29.27 50.33 -2.81
CA PRO A 278 -29.44 50.85 -4.17
C PRO A 278 -28.67 50.03 -5.23
N PRO A 279 -29.00 50.20 -6.53
CA PRO A 279 -28.43 49.40 -7.61
C PRO A 279 -26.99 49.79 -7.91
N ARG A 280 -26.09 48.80 -7.94
CA ARG A 280 -24.69 49.01 -8.36
C ARG A 280 -24.55 48.73 -9.85
N ALA A 281 -23.92 49.69 -10.52
CA ALA A 281 -23.77 49.82 -11.95
C ALA A 281 -22.87 48.75 -12.59
N ARG A 282 -23.23 48.38 -13.83
CA ARG A 282 -22.39 47.71 -14.83
C ARG A 282 -21.11 48.51 -15.09
N PRO A 283 -19.94 47.86 -15.16
CA PRO A 283 -18.81 48.37 -15.92
C PRO A 283 -18.96 47.97 -17.39
N THR A 284 -18.96 48.99 -18.21
CA THR A 284 -18.91 49.00 -19.67
C THR A 284 -17.58 48.47 -20.19
N THR A 285 -17.67 47.67 -21.24
CA THR A 285 -16.61 47.32 -22.20
C THR A 285 -15.95 48.57 -22.78
N PRO A 286 -14.63 48.54 -23.05
CA PRO A 286 -14.03 49.34 -24.11
C PRO A 286 -13.80 48.46 -25.35
N GLN A 287 -14.58 48.72 -26.40
CA GLN A 287 -14.21 48.47 -27.79
C GLN A 287 -13.25 49.58 -28.25
N ASN A 288 -12.22 49.20 -29.02
CA ASN A 288 -11.48 49.92 -30.08
C ASN A 288 -10.01 49.40 -30.07
N ALA A 289 -9.32 49.16 -31.16
CA ALA A 289 -9.57 49.46 -32.56
C ALA A 289 -8.81 48.47 -33.46
N TYR A 290 -9.32 48.35 -34.67
CA TYR A 290 -8.70 47.79 -35.86
C TYR A 290 -7.25 48.28 -36.07
N SER A 291 -6.37 47.36 -36.48
CA SER A 291 -5.26 47.70 -37.39
C SER A 291 -5.15 46.63 -38.47
N THR A 292 -5.05 47.10 -39.69
CA THR A 292 -5.22 46.40 -40.95
C THR A 292 -3.87 46.16 -41.65
N SER A 293 -3.60 44.89 -41.97
CA SER A 293 -2.89 44.39 -43.18
C SER A 293 -1.41 44.79 -43.43
N PRO A 294 -0.62 44.11 -44.32
CA PRO A 294 -1.05 43.20 -45.40
C PRO A 294 -0.24 41.88 -45.62
N LEU A 295 -0.94 40.95 -46.26
CA LEU A 295 -0.53 39.97 -47.30
C LEU A 295 0.96 39.59 -47.46
N LYS A 296 1.24 38.28 -47.31
CA LYS A 296 2.07 37.54 -48.26
C LYS A 296 1.47 36.15 -48.50
N GLY A 297 1.30 35.83 -49.79
CA GLY A 297 0.54 34.70 -50.32
C GLY A 297 1.19 33.31 -50.19
N PRO A 298 0.60 32.31 -50.85
CA PRO A 298 0.38 30.98 -50.30
C PRO A 298 1.49 30.00 -50.71
N LEU A 299 1.87 29.12 -49.79
CA LEU A 299 2.59 27.88 -50.11
C LEU A 299 1.71 26.71 -49.70
N LEU A 300 1.07 26.14 -50.72
CA LEU A 300 0.64 24.76 -50.75
C LEU A 300 1.80 23.86 -50.31
N MET A 301 1.67 23.24 -49.14
CA MET A 301 2.34 21.99 -48.84
C MET A 301 1.30 20.98 -48.41
N ALA A 302 1.44 19.79 -49.00
CA ALA A 302 0.50 18.69 -48.98
C ALA A 302 -0.01 18.41 -47.57
N GLN A 303 -1.33 18.39 -47.42
CA GLN A 303 -1.98 17.64 -46.35
C GLN A 303 -1.55 16.18 -46.52
N THR A 304 -0.56 15.77 -45.72
CA THR A 304 -0.34 14.37 -45.42
C THR A 304 -1.66 13.87 -44.84
N GLU A 305 -2.31 12.94 -45.54
CA GLU A 305 -3.47 12.21 -45.03
C GLU A 305 -3.14 11.72 -43.60
N PRO A 306 -4.06 11.87 -42.63
CA PRO A 306 -3.82 11.32 -41.30
C PRO A 306 -3.69 9.81 -41.43
N SER A 307 -2.45 9.33 -41.30
CA SER A 307 -2.13 7.93 -41.08
C SER A 307 -3.11 7.37 -40.03
N PRO A 308 -3.65 6.14 -40.21
CA PRO A 308 -4.54 5.56 -39.22
C PRO A 308 -3.88 5.69 -37.85
N ALA A 309 -4.54 6.42 -36.95
CA ALA A 309 -4.01 6.83 -35.66
C ALA A 309 -3.52 5.57 -34.93
N ALA A 310 -2.21 5.37 -34.93
CA ALA A 310 -1.60 4.26 -34.23
C ALA A 310 -1.69 4.56 -32.74
N HIS A 311 -2.20 3.61 -31.96
CA HIS A 311 -2.16 3.68 -30.50
C HIS A 311 -0.72 3.90 -30.06
N THR A 312 -0.49 4.97 -29.30
CA THR A 312 0.84 5.29 -28.80
C THR A 312 1.16 4.43 -27.58
N PRO A 313 2.23 3.62 -27.58
CA PRO A 313 2.66 2.90 -26.39
C PRO A 313 3.23 3.87 -25.34
N ASP A 314 3.32 3.41 -24.09
CA ASP A 314 3.95 4.16 -22.99
C ASP A 314 3.28 5.49 -22.64
N VAL A 315 1.95 5.57 -22.75
CA VAL A 315 1.16 6.68 -22.20
C VAL A 315 0.77 6.37 -20.76
N TYR A 316 0.75 7.37 -19.90
CA TYR A 316 0.45 7.23 -18.48
C TYR A 316 -0.79 8.00 -18.07
N MET A 317 -1.61 7.40 -17.22
CA MET A 317 -2.76 8.06 -16.62
C MET A 317 -2.40 8.54 -15.22
N LEU A 318 -2.63 9.82 -14.94
CA LEU A 318 -2.51 10.41 -13.61
C LEU A 318 -3.90 10.71 -13.06
N PHE A 319 -4.22 10.24 -11.86
CA PHE A 319 -5.47 10.57 -11.20
C PHE A 319 -5.26 10.82 -9.71
N ALA A 320 -5.94 11.85 -9.21
CA ALA A 320 -6.06 12.08 -7.78
C ALA A 320 -7.19 11.22 -7.23
N HIS A 321 -7.04 10.77 -6.00
CA HIS A 321 -8.05 9.96 -5.31
C HIS A 321 -8.10 10.40 -3.84
N GLU A 322 -9.02 9.82 -3.08
CA GLU A 322 -9.09 10.08 -1.63
C GLU A 322 -7.74 9.74 -0.98
N PRO A 323 -7.15 10.67 -0.20
CA PRO A 323 -5.85 10.47 0.41
C PRO A 323 -5.86 9.25 1.34
N TYR A 324 -4.82 8.43 1.23
CA TYR A 324 -4.61 7.30 2.11
C TYR A 324 -3.13 7.17 2.44
N TYR A 325 -2.83 6.52 3.56
CA TYR A 325 -1.46 6.26 3.99
C TYR A 325 -1.20 4.77 3.79
N PRO A 326 -0.27 4.36 2.90
CA PRO A 326 0.02 2.95 2.63
C PRO A 326 0.59 2.22 3.86
N GLY A 327 1.12 2.98 4.81
CA GLY A 327 1.42 2.53 6.17
C GLY A 327 1.73 3.71 7.11
N PRO A 328 1.65 3.55 8.43
CA PRO A 328 1.99 4.61 9.37
C PRO A 328 3.38 5.22 9.10
N GLY A 329 3.50 6.56 9.12
CA GLY A 329 4.76 7.27 8.87
C GLY A 329 5.20 7.34 7.40
N THR A 330 4.44 6.76 6.48
CA THR A 330 4.60 7.02 5.04
C THR A 330 4.03 8.39 4.70
N GLN A 331 4.49 8.95 3.58
CA GLN A 331 3.86 10.12 3.01
C GLN A 331 2.42 9.77 2.62
N GLU A 332 1.51 10.72 2.81
CA GLU A 332 0.15 10.63 2.27
C GLU A 332 0.22 10.29 0.80
N ILE A 333 -0.50 9.29 0.32
CA ILE A 333 -0.71 9.08 -1.11
C ILE A 333 -2.07 9.67 -1.44
N ASN A 334 -2.08 10.63 -2.35
CA ASN A 334 -3.29 11.30 -2.81
C ASN A 334 -3.41 11.38 -4.33
N THR A 335 -2.37 10.94 -5.04
CA THR A 335 -2.29 10.89 -6.49
C THR A 335 -1.57 9.62 -6.92
N THR A 336 -2.02 9.00 -7.99
CA THR A 336 -1.39 7.78 -8.54
C THR A 336 -1.20 7.93 -10.05
N VAL A 337 -0.08 7.43 -10.55
CA VAL A 337 0.22 7.29 -11.98
C VAL A 337 0.33 5.82 -12.34
N VAL A 338 -0.37 5.39 -13.38
CA VAL A 338 -0.33 4.02 -13.92
C VAL A 338 -0.06 4.06 -15.43
N ALA A 339 0.44 2.97 -15.99
CA ALA A 339 0.45 2.79 -17.43
C ALA A 339 -0.98 2.79 -17.96
N ALA A 340 -1.25 3.42 -19.10
CA ALA A 340 -2.57 3.44 -19.72
C ALA A 340 -3.11 2.01 -19.92
N ASP A 341 -2.23 1.08 -20.29
CA ASP A 341 -2.55 -0.34 -20.52
C ASP A 341 -3.14 -1.05 -19.28
N SER A 342 -2.92 -0.54 -18.07
CA SER A 342 -3.57 -1.06 -16.85
C SER A 342 -5.10 -0.95 -16.89
N LEU A 343 -5.65 -0.04 -17.69
CA LEU A 343 -7.10 0.07 -17.95
C LEU A 343 -7.68 -1.14 -18.69
N LEU A 344 -6.83 -1.94 -19.33
CA LEU A 344 -7.22 -3.17 -20.03
C LEU A 344 -7.17 -4.40 -19.12
N HIS A 345 -6.80 -4.24 -17.85
CA HIS A 345 -6.75 -5.36 -16.91
C HIS A 345 -8.16 -5.92 -16.63
N PRO A 346 -8.33 -7.25 -16.50
CA PRO A 346 -9.66 -7.86 -16.30
C PRO A 346 -10.37 -7.44 -15.00
N GLN A 347 -9.64 -6.98 -14.00
CA GLN A 347 -10.22 -6.46 -12.75
C GLN A 347 -10.71 -5.01 -12.88
N VAL A 348 -10.29 -4.28 -13.92
CA VAL A 348 -10.89 -2.98 -14.26
C VAL A 348 -12.19 -3.22 -15.01
N ARG A 349 -13.26 -2.54 -14.60
CA ARG A 349 -14.57 -2.67 -15.25
C ARG A 349 -14.49 -2.39 -16.74
N GLN A 350 -14.92 -3.37 -17.52
CA GLN A 350 -15.07 -3.28 -18.97
C GLN A 350 -16.54 -3.14 -19.36
N PRO A 351 -16.87 -2.44 -20.46
CA PRO A 351 -15.97 -1.89 -21.49
C PRO A 351 -15.39 -0.52 -21.17
N ASP A 352 -15.68 0.04 -19.99
CA ASP A 352 -15.34 1.42 -19.65
C ASP A 352 -13.82 1.65 -19.61
N GLY A 353 -13.06 0.75 -18.98
CA GLY A 353 -11.59 0.78 -18.97
C GLY A 353 -11.01 0.84 -20.39
N ALA A 354 -11.46 -0.03 -21.30
CA ALA A 354 -11.00 -0.04 -22.68
C ALA A 354 -11.37 1.22 -23.48
N ARG A 355 -12.52 1.85 -23.19
CA ARG A 355 -12.90 3.13 -23.84
C ARG A 355 -12.05 4.30 -23.34
N ILE A 356 -11.72 4.31 -22.04
CA ILE A 356 -10.82 5.30 -21.46
C ILE A 356 -9.39 5.11 -21.98
N HIS A 357 -8.95 3.85 -22.12
CA HIS A 357 -7.66 3.50 -22.74
C HIS A 357 -7.55 4.05 -24.16
N ASP A 358 -8.58 3.86 -24.98
CA ASP A 358 -8.63 4.42 -26.32
C ASP A 358 -8.46 5.95 -26.26
N LEU A 359 -9.24 6.67 -25.46
CA LEU A 359 -9.10 8.13 -25.35
C LEU A 359 -7.71 8.58 -24.88
N LEU A 360 -7.10 7.81 -23.98
CA LEU A 360 -5.78 8.10 -23.47
C LEU A 360 -4.68 7.88 -24.50
N THR A 361 -4.80 6.89 -25.38
CA THR A 361 -3.71 6.52 -26.30
C THR A 361 -3.82 7.17 -27.68
N HIS A 362 -4.99 7.73 -28.02
CA HIS A 362 -5.20 8.40 -29.31
C HIS A 362 -4.52 9.77 -29.35
N GLY A 363 -3.58 9.95 -30.29
CA GLY A 363 -2.97 11.24 -30.60
C GLY A 363 -1.97 11.76 -29.55
N ARG A 364 -1.49 10.87 -28.66
CA ARG A 364 -0.50 11.20 -27.63
C ARG A 364 0.92 10.91 -28.05
N GLN A 365 1.87 11.45 -27.29
CA GLN A 365 3.29 11.14 -27.40
C GLN A 365 3.68 9.99 -26.45
N PRO A 366 4.68 9.16 -26.81
CA PRO A 366 5.23 8.19 -25.88
C PRO A 366 5.82 8.90 -24.65
N GLY A 367 5.57 8.35 -23.46
CA GLY A 367 5.99 8.94 -22.19
C GLY A 367 5.05 10.02 -21.65
N GLU A 368 3.98 10.38 -22.36
CA GLU A 368 3.10 11.47 -21.96
C GLU A 368 2.27 11.09 -20.72
N ILE A 369 2.27 11.96 -19.71
CA ILE A 369 1.45 11.82 -18.50
C ILE A 369 0.18 12.64 -18.68
N ILE A 370 -0.97 11.95 -18.70
CA ILE A 370 -2.27 12.57 -18.89
C ILE A 370 -3.05 12.56 -17.57
N PRO A 371 -3.24 13.73 -16.92
CA PRO A 371 -4.17 13.84 -15.81
C PRO A 371 -5.61 13.55 -16.23
N LEU A 372 -6.38 12.88 -15.37
CA LEU A 372 -7.82 12.67 -15.56
C LEU A 372 -8.58 13.99 -15.76
N SER A 373 -8.12 15.07 -15.15
CA SER A 373 -8.65 16.42 -15.36
C SER A 373 -8.45 16.93 -16.79
N THR A 374 -7.36 16.55 -17.45
CA THR A 374 -7.13 16.83 -18.87
C THR A 374 -8.17 16.08 -19.71
N LEU A 375 -8.38 14.79 -19.47
CA LEU A 375 -9.42 14.02 -20.17
C LEU A 375 -10.82 14.62 -19.95
N THR A 376 -11.12 15.00 -18.71
CA THR A 376 -12.39 15.64 -18.37
C THR A 376 -12.55 16.95 -19.13
N HIS A 377 -11.49 17.75 -19.25
CA HIS A 377 -11.53 18.98 -20.03
C HIS A 377 -11.77 18.72 -21.51
N GLU A 378 -11.08 17.75 -22.11
CA GLU A 378 -11.25 17.35 -23.51
C GLU A 378 -12.65 16.80 -23.80
N LEU A 379 -13.29 16.15 -22.81
CA LEU A 379 -14.66 15.67 -22.84
C LEU A 379 -15.68 16.77 -22.47
N ASN A 380 -15.50 17.95 -23.06
CA ASN A 380 -16.37 19.11 -22.88
C ASN A 380 -16.59 19.47 -21.39
N GLY A 381 -15.50 19.50 -20.63
CA GLY A 381 -15.54 19.76 -19.19
C GLY A 381 -16.24 18.65 -18.37
N GLY A 382 -16.31 17.44 -18.90
CA GLY A 382 -16.86 16.25 -18.25
C GLY A 382 -18.29 15.92 -18.68
N ALA A 383 -18.93 16.74 -19.50
CA ALA A 383 -20.29 16.50 -19.98
C ALA A 383 -20.40 15.20 -20.81
N ASP A 384 -19.32 14.81 -21.48
CA ASP A 384 -19.32 13.66 -22.38
C ASP A 384 -18.88 12.34 -21.71
N TRP A 385 -18.50 12.36 -20.41
CA TRP A 385 -18.13 11.16 -19.66
C TRP A 385 -19.16 10.01 -19.76
N PRO A 386 -20.49 10.25 -19.67
CA PRO A 386 -21.50 9.19 -19.80
C PRO A 386 -21.47 8.44 -21.14
N THR A 387 -20.89 9.04 -22.20
CA THR A 387 -20.73 8.39 -23.51
C THR A 387 -19.49 7.50 -23.58
N VAL A 388 -18.53 7.73 -22.68
CA VAL A 388 -17.27 7.01 -22.56
C VAL A 388 -17.43 5.87 -21.57
N GLY A 389 -17.72 6.18 -20.31
CA GLY A 389 -17.81 5.20 -19.23
C GLY A 389 -17.78 5.84 -17.84
N ASP A 390 -17.97 5.01 -16.82
CA ASP A 390 -17.92 5.42 -15.42
C ASP A 390 -16.46 5.54 -14.94
N TRP A 391 -15.87 6.73 -15.11
CA TRP A 391 -14.49 7.00 -14.71
C TRP A 391 -14.27 6.87 -13.20
N GLU A 392 -15.28 7.11 -12.37
CA GLU A 392 -15.18 7.02 -10.91
C GLU A 392 -15.01 5.55 -10.48
N SER A 393 -15.84 4.67 -11.03
CA SER A 393 -15.68 3.22 -10.83
C SER A 393 -14.35 2.72 -11.39
N VAL A 394 -13.94 3.16 -12.59
CA VAL A 394 -12.68 2.72 -13.20
C VAL A 394 -11.47 3.15 -12.38
N THR A 395 -11.42 4.39 -11.90
CA THR A 395 -10.32 4.85 -11.03
C THR A 395 -10.31 4.15 -9.68
N THR A 396 -11.48 3.76 -9.16
CA THR A 396 -11.60 2.92 -7.96
C THR A 396 -11.02 1.52 -8.19
N ASP A 397 -11.36 0.88 -9.31
CA ASP A 397 -10.84 -0.44 -9.67
C ASP A 397 -9.32 -0.39 -9.89
N LEU A 398 -8.82 0.64 -10.59
CA LEU A 398 -7.38 0.87 -10.76
C LEU A 398 -6.67 1.04 -9.41
N LEU A 399 -7.23 1.84 -8.49
CA LEU A 399 -6.63 2.03 -7.18
C LEU A 399 -6.57 0.71 -6.39
N GLN A 400 -7.59 -0.15 -6.52
CA GLN A 400 -7.58 -1.47 -5.91
C GLN A 400 -6.49 -2.37 -6.49
N LEU A 401 -6.35 -2.38 -7.82
CA LEU A 401 -5.28 -3.07 -8.57
C LEU A 401 -3.88 -2.68 -8.06
N VAL A 402 -3.65 -1.38 -7.90
CA VAL A 402 -2.39 -0.84 -7.37
C VAL A 402 -2.15 -1.30 -5.93
N ARG A 403 -3.19 -1.31 -5.09
CA ARG A 403 -3.08 -1.73 -3.68
C ARG A 403 -2.81 -3.22 -3.51
N ASP A 404 -3.37 -4.04 -4.40
CA ASP A 404 -3.16 -5.48 -4.41
C ASP A 404 -1.80 -5.86 -5.02
N GLY A 405 -1.16 -4.92 -5.73
CA GLY A 405 0.13 -5.11 -6.38
C GLY A 405 0.03 -5.88 -7.70
N ASP A 406 -1.14 -5.81 -8.33
CA ASP A 406 -1.46 -6.49 -9.60
C ASP A 406 -1.10 -5.62 -10.83
N CYS A 407 -0.55 -4.42 -10.61
CA CYS A 407 0.14 -3.61 -11.62
C CYS A 407 1.16 -2.66 -10.95
N ASP A 408 2.10 -2.14 -11.75
CA ASP A 408 3.04 -1.11 -11.30
C ASP A 408 2.37 0.27 -11.28
N ALA A 409 2.68 1.06 -10.25
CA ALA A 409 2.17 2.40 -10.07
C ALA A 409 3.21 3.31 -9.43
N LEU A 410 3.19 4.60 -9.79
CA LEU A 410 3.86 5.66 -9.05
C LEU A 410 2.84 6.33 -8.15
N SER A 411 2.86 5.98 -6.87
CA SER A 411 2.01 6.58 -5.85
C SER A 411 2.68 7.80 -5.22
N LEU A 412 1.98 8.93 -5.23
CA LEU A 412 2.52 10.24 -4.88
C LEU A 412 1.68 10.94 -3.81
N GLY A 413 2.38 11.62 -2.92
CA GLY A 413 1.81 12.57 -1.98
C GLY A 413 2.01 14.00 -2.43
N LEU A 414 1.23 14.44 -3.41
CA LEU A 414 1.36 15.79 -3.91
C LEU A 414 0.94 16.80 -2.83
N PRO A 415 1.68 17.91 -2.64
CA PRO A 415 1.22 19.02 -1.83
C PRO A 415 -0.16 19.51 -2.29
N GLU A 416 -0.95 20.10 -1.38
CA GLU A 416 -2.35 20.48 -1.64
C GLU A 416 -2.52 21.31 -2.93
N ILE A 417 -1.64 22.29 -3.16
CA ILE A 417 -1.67 23.13 -4.37
C ILE A 417 -1.32 22.33 -5.63
N ALA A 418 -0.30 21.48 -5.58
CA ALA A 418 0.08 20.63 -6.70
C ALA A 418 -1.04 19.64 -7.05
N ARG A 419 -1.66 19.04 -6.03
CA ARG A 419 -2.85 18.19 -6.20
C ARG A 419 -4.01 18.95 -6.83
N ALA A 420 -4.32 20.15 -6.34
CA ALA A 420 -5.39 20.98 -6.91
C ALA A 420 -5.12 21.35 -8.38
N LEU A 421 -3.87 21.64 -8.75
CA LEU A 421 -3.47 21.94 -10.13
C LEU A 421 -3.66 20.74 -11.06
N VAL A 422 -3.34 19.51 -10.62
CA VAL A 422 -3.56 18.31 -11.43
C VAL A 422 -5.02 17.85 -11.44
N CYS A 423 -5.84 18.26 -10.47
CA CYS A 423 -7.29 18.01 -10.45
C CYS A 423 -8.11 19.01 -11.29
N THR A 424 -7.51 20.13 -11.71
CA THR A 424 -8.19 21.14 -12.51
C THR A 424 -7.76 21.08 -13.97
N GLY A 425 -8.63 21.57 -14.86
CA GLY A 425 -8.37 21.59 -16.30
C GLY A 425 -7.06 22.30 -16.65
N PRO A 426 -6.45 21.99 -17.81
CA PRO A 426 -5.10 22.45 -18.19
C PRO A 426 -4.93 23.97 -18.27
N HIS A 427 -6.03 24.72 -18.37
CA HIS A 427 -6.05 26.19 -18.45
C HIS A 427 -6.75 26.84 -17.24
N SER A 428 -7.07 26.05 -16.21
CA SER A 428 -7.71 26.53 -14.99
C SER A 428 -6.69 27.18 -14.05
N HIS A 429 -7.21 27.95 -13.10
CA HIS A 429 -6.42 28.59 -12.05
C HIS A 429 -6.85 28.10 -10.67
N VAL A 430 -5.89 27.91 -9.78
CA VAL A 430 -6.09 27.58 -8.36
C VAL A 430 -5.70 28.81 -7.54
N ARG A 431 -6.55 29.18 -6.57
CA ARG A 431 -6.27 30.28 -5.65
C ARG A 431 -6.03 29.73 -4.25
N ALA A 432 -4.90 30.06 -3.65
CA ALA A 432 -4.57 29.71 -2.28
C ALA A 432 -4.54 30.98 -1.43
N TYR A 433 -5.14 30.94 -0.24
CA TYR A 433 -5.03 32.02 0.72
C TYR A 433 -3.73 31.87 1.52
N ASP A 434 -2.89 32.88 1.50
CA ASP A 434 -1.68 32.97 2.31
C ASP A 434 -1.98 33.80 3.57
N ALA A 435 -2.12 33.10 4.70
CA ALA A 435 -2.40 33.74 5.98
C ALA A 435 -1.25 34.63 6.50
N ALA A 436 -0.01 34.43 6.03
CA ALA A 436 1.11 35.26 6.44
C ALA A 436 1.12 36.61 5.72
N ALA A 437 0.69 36.62 4.45
CA ALA A 437 0.56 37.83 3.64
C ALA A 437 -0.83 38.48 3.72
N ASP A 438 -1.82 37.76 4.27
CA ASP A 438 -3.24 38.12 4.24
C ASP A 438 -3.75 38.40 2.81
N ASP A 439 -3.32 37.58 1.84
CA ASP A 439 -3.62 37.74 0.41
C ASP A 439 -3.82 36.38 -0.30
N PHE A 440 -4.29 36.39 -1.55
CA PHE A 440 -4.44 35.21 -2.39
C PHE A 440 -3.32 35.09 -3.42
N VAL A 441 -2.67 33.93 -3.44
CA VAL A 441 -1.73 33.54 -4.51
C VAL A 441 -2.49 32.75 -5.58
N VAL A 442 -2.31 33.12 -6.84
CA VAL A 442 -2.93 32.46 -7.99
C VAL A 442 -1.90 31.59 -8.71
N TYR A 443 -2.22 30.31 -8.85
CA TYR A 443 -1.45 29.31 -9.59
C TYR A 443 -2.22 28.94 -10.87
N GLY A 444 -1.53 28.78 -11.98
CA GLY A 444 -2.14 28.52 -13.29
C GLY A 444 -1.42 27.44 -14.09
N ALA A 445 -1.50 27.56 -15.42
CA ALA A 445 -1.01 26.53 -16.34
C ALA A 445 0.51 26.30 -16.26
N SER A 446 1.30 27.35 -15.98
CA SER A 446 2.75 27.26 -15.82
C SER A 446 3.14 26.42 -14.61
N GLU A 447 2.48 26.62 -13.47
CA GLU A 447 2.75 25.87 -12.25
C GLU A 447 2.25 24.44 -12.37
N ARG A 448 1.11 24.23 -13.05
CA ARG A 448 0.64 22.88 -13.39
C ARG A 448 1.63 22.13 -14.27
N ALA A 449 2.20 22.78 -15.29
CA ALA A 449 3.21 22.18 -16.15
C ALA A 449 4.46 21.77 -15.35
N ALA A 450 4.94 22.65 -14.46
CA ALA A 450 6.07 22.34 -13.59
C ALA A 450 5.81 21.11 -12.68
N VAL A 451 4.59 20.97 -12.14
CA VAL A 451 4.20 19.78 -11.37
C VAL A 451 4.23 18.52 -12.25
N LEU A 452 3.73 18.58 -13.47
CA LEU A 452 3.75 17.42 -14.39
C LEU A 452 5.18 17.06 -14.83
N ASP A 453 6.04 18.06 -15.05
CA ASP A 453 7.46 17.84 -15.34
C ASP A 453 8.16 17.14 -14.17
N GLU A 454 7.87 17.54 -12.93
CA GLU A 454 8.40 16.89 -11.73
C GLU A 454 7.94 15.43 -11.61
N VAL A 455 6.66 15.16 -11.82
CA VAL A 455 6.14 13.79 -11.87
C VAL A 455 6.79 12.99 -13.00
N GLY A 456 6.99 13.61 -14.17
CA GLY A 456 7.69 13.04 -15.32
C GLY A 456 9.15 12.65 -15.01
N MET A 457 9.86 13.46 -14.23
CA MET A 457 11.22 13.13 -13.78
C MET A 457 11.23 11.88 -12.90
N PHE A 458 10.30 11.78 -11.93
CA PHE A 458 10.18 10.58 -11.09
C PHE A 458 9.84 9.34 -11.89
N LEU A 459 8.89 9.47 -12.82
CA LEU A 459 8.46 8.38 -13.68
C LEU A 459 9.60 7.89 -14.58
N THR A 460 10.34 8.80 -15.21
CA THR A 460 11.50 8.47 -16.06
C THR A 460 12.59 7.77 -15.28
N GLY A 461 12.86 8.21 -14.03
CA GLY A 461 13.82 7.56 -13.15
C GLY A 461 13.49 6.09 -12.87
N ILE A 462 12.19 5.76 -12.73
CA ILE A 462 11.75 4.38 -12.50
C ILE A 462 11.70 3.60 -13.81
N ALA A 463 11.12 4.20 -14.87
CA ALA A 463 10.92 3.55 -16.17
C ALA A 463 12.24 3.19 -16.88
N THR A 464 13.32 3.92 -16.60
CA THR A 464 14.65 3.61 -17.14
C THR A 464 15.27 2.36 -16.52
N GLU A 465 14.89 1.98 -15.29
CA GLU A 465 15.33 0.73 -14.67
C GLU A 465 14.48 -0.46 -15.15
N GLN A 466 13.16 -0.26 -15.25
CA GLN A 466 12.22 -1.25 -15.73
C GLN A 466 10.97 -0.56 -16.28
N PRO A 467 10.46 -0.95 -17.47
CA PRO A 467 9.19 -0.41 -17.96
C PRO A 467 8.06 -0.75 -16.98
N PHE A 468 7.14 0.19 -16.78
CA PHE A 468 5.98 -0.02 -15.92
C PHE A 468 5.19 -1.25 -16.38
N TRP A 469 5.07 -2.24 -15.51
CA TRP A 469 4.28 -3.43 -15.79
C TRP A 469 2.79 -3.12 -15.60
N PRO A 470 1.96 -3.20 -16.66
CA PRO A 470 0.55 -2.82 -16.58
C PRO A 470 -0.34 -3.85 -15.88
N GLY A 471 0.21 -5.01 -15.49
CA GLY A 471 -0.52 -6.18 -15.00
C GLY A 471 -0.53 -7.33 -16.02
N ASP A 472 -1.06 -8.47 -15.60
CA ASP A 472 -1.15 -9.68 -16.44
C ASP A 472 -2.51 -9.79 -17.14
N SER A 473 -2.56 -10.62 -18.19
CA SER A 473 -3.82 -11.01 -18.87
C SER A 473 -4.64 -9.83 -19.41
N LEU A 474 -3.97 -8.79 -19.90
CA LEU A 474 -4.62 -7.62 -20.47
C LEU A 474 -5.55 -8.00 -21.62
N LEU A 475 -6.74 -7.41 -21.62
CA LEU A 475 -7.69 -7.54 -22.71
C LEU A 475 -7.21 -6.75 -23.93
N PRO A 476 -7.57 -7.16 -25.16
CA PRO A 476 -7.19 -6.41 -26.34
C PRO A 476 -7.82 -5.01 -26.33
N PRO A 477 -7.10 -3.97 -26.80
CA PRO A 477 -7.66 -2.63 -26.99
C PRO A 477 -8.87 -2.65 -27.92
N LEU A 478 -9.73 -1.65 -27.81
CA LEU A 478 -10.83 -1.47 -28.76
C LEU A 478 -10.25 -1.08 -30.11
N VAL A 479 -10.21 -2.04 -31.05
CA VAL A 479 -9.81 -1.73 -32.43
C VAL A 479 -10.92 -0.88 -33.05
N GLY A 480 -10.63 0.41 -33.24
CA GLY A 480 -11.57 1.42 -33.70
C GLY A 480 -12.30 1.03 -34.99
N ARG A 481 -13.49 0.45 -34.87
CA ARG A 481 -14.49 0.45 -35.93
C ARG A 481 -15.31 1.72 -35.79
N ARG A 482 -14.76 2.87 -36.23
CA ARG A 482 -15.61 4.04 -36.49
C ARG A 482 -16.61 3.65 -37.58
N ALA A 483 -17.87 3.51 -37.16
CA ALA A 483 -18.98 3.53 -38.09
C ALA A 483 -18.91 4.84 -38.88
N ARG A 484 -18.68 4.74 -40.19
CA ARG A 484 -19.02 5.81 -41.14
C ARG A 484 -20.55 5.97 -41.08
N GLY A 485 -21.02 6.87 -40.23
CA GLY A 485 -22.37 7.43 -40.32
C GLY A 485 -22.40 8.43 -41.46
N ARG A 486 -23.26 8.16 -42.45
CA ARG A 486 -23.70 9.12 -43.47
C ARG A 486 -24.58 10.20 -42.86
#